data_AF-A0A969S8X9-F1
#
_entry.id   AF-A0A969S8X9-F1
#
_cell.length_a   1.000
_cell.length_b   1.000
_cell.length_c   1.000
_cell.angle_alpha   90.00
_cell.angle_beta   90.00
_cell.angle_gamma   90.00
#
_symmetry.space_group_name_H-M   'P 1'
#
loop_
_entity.id
_entity.type
_entity.pdbx_description
1 polymer ?
#
loop_
_entity_poly.entity_id
_entity_poly.type
_entity_poly.pdbx_seq_one_letter_code
_entity_poly.pdbx_strand_id
1 'polypeptide(L)' 'MFTKYIQAAMYQAKYKILLEDGTFYGEIPGFQGVWANADTLEACREELAEVLEEWILLRVSRNLPLPIIDGMKLSIQQVA' A
#
# COMPACT_ATOMS: atom_id res chain seq x y z
N MET A 1 1.13 -2.47 -15.83
CA MET A 1 0.91 -1.11 -15.25
C MET A 1 0.48 -1.21 -13.79
N PHE A 2 -0.47 -2.08 -13.43
CA PHE A 2 -0.88 -2.32 -12.04
C PHE A 2 0.29 -2.72 -11.10
N THR A 3 1.05 -3.76 -11.46
CA THR A 3 2.23 -4.19 -10.68
C THR A 3 3.25 -3.07 -10.48
N LYS A 4 3.47 -2.21 -11.49
CA LYS A 4 4.39 -1.07 -11.39
C LYS A 4 3.89 -0.02 -10.41
N TYR A 5 2.57 0.21 -10.35
CA TYR A 5 1.94 1.11 -9.41
C TYR A 5 2.08 0.59 -7.97
N ILE A 6 1.81 -0.70 -7.74
CA ILE A 6 2.01 -1.35 -6.43
C ILE A 6 3.48 -1.26 -6.01
N GLN A 7 4.40 -1.62 -6.90
CA GLN A 7 5.83 -1.52 -6.63
C GLN A 7 6.23 -0.08 -6.25
N ALA A 8 5.78 0.93 -7.00
CA ALA A 8 6.08 2.32 -6.70
C ALA A 8 5.51 2.77 -5.34
N ALA A 9 4.29 2.35 -5.00
CA ALA A 9 3.72 2.59 -3.68
C ALA A 9 4.58 1.97 -2.57
N MET A 10 4.96 0.69 -2.74
CA MET A 10 5.79 -0.03 -1.78
C MET A 10 7.21 0.54 -1.67
N TYR A 11 7.75 1.14 -2.72
CA TYR A 11 9.03 1.87 -2.66
C TYR A 11 8.95 3.13 -1.79
N GLN A 12 7.78 3.73 -1.64
CA GLN A 12 7.54 4.89 -0.77
C GLN A 12 7.17 4.51 0.67
N ALA A 13 7.02 3.21 0.95
CA ALA A 13 6.70 2.71 2.28
C ALA A 13 7.75 3.13 3.31
N LYS A 14 7.28 3.48 4.50
CA LYS A 14 8.11 3.84 5.65
C LYS A 14 7.93 2.81 6.74
N TYR A 15 9.05 2.42 7.35
CA TYR A 15 9.08 1.43 8.42
C TYR A 15 9.69 2.05 9.68
N LYS A 16 9.15 1.67 10.83
CA LYS A 16 9.70 2.02 12.15
C LYS A 16 9.53 0.84 13.10
N ILE A 17 10.46 0.72 14.05
CA ILE A 17 10.33 -0.23 15.15
C ILE A 17 9.48 0.44 16.24
N LEU A 18 8.46 -0.25 16.71
CA LEU A 18 7.66 0.19 17.85
C LEU A 18 8.39 -0.16 19.15
N LEU A 19 8.53 0.82 20.03
CA LEU A 19 9.29 0.64 21.29
C LEU A 19 8.50 -0.17 22.34
N GLU A 20 7.19 -0.31 22.18
CA GLU A 20 6.31 -0.96 23.15
C GLU A 20 6.44 -2.49 23.11
N ASP A 21 6.51 -3.08 21.91
CA ASP A 21 6.52 -4.53 21.69
C ASP A 21 7.70 -4.99 20.80
N GLY A 22 8.49 -4.07 20.24
CA GLY A 22 9.61 -4.39 19.36
C GLY A 22 9.20 -4.77 17.93
N THR A 23 7.92 -4.65 17.58
CA THR A 23 7.40 -4.99 16.25
C THR A 23 7.78 -3.95 15.20
N PHE A 24 7.73 -4.35 13.93
CA PHE A 24 7.87 -3.45 12.80
C PHE A 24 6.51 -2.92 12.38
N TYR A 25 6.35 -1.61 12.40
CA TYR A 25 5.22 -0.92 11.79
C TYR A 25 5.62 -0.37 10.41
N GLY A 26 4.80 -0.65 9.41
CA GLY A 26 4.95 -0.18 8.04
C GLY A 26 3.74 0.63 7.60
N GLU A 27 3.94 1.73 6.88
CA GLU A 27 2.85 2.52 6.28
C GLU A 27 3.27 3.10 4.93
N ILE A 28 2.28 3.46 4.10
CA ILE A 28 2.53 4.13 2.82
C ILE A 28 1.97 5.56 2.88
N PRO A 29 2.84 6.60 2.89
CA PRO A 29 2.39 7.98 2.88
C PRO A 29 1.45 8.28 1.71
N GLY A 30 0.33 8.94 2.00
CA GLY A 30 -0.70 9.26 0.99
C GLY A 30 -1.75 8.15 0.77
N PHE A 31 -1.56 6.97 1.37
CA PHE A 31 -2.52 5.86 1.34
C PHE A 31 -3.20 5.73 2.71
N GLN A 32 -4.19 6.58 2.96
CA GLN A 32 -4.88 6.61 4.25
C GLN A 32 -5.51 5.25 4.58
N GLY A 33 -5.11 4.69 5.72
CA GLY A 33 -5.57 3.39 6.20
C GLY A 33 -4.74 2.20 5.72
N VAL A 34 -3.66 2.42 4.95
CA VAL A 34 -2.73 1.37 4.53
C VAL A 34 -1.51 1.35 5.46
N TRP A 35 -1.52 0.39 6.37
CA TRP A 35 -0.43 0.12 7.30
C TRP A 35 -0.43 -1.37 7.68
N ALA A 36 0.70 -1.85 8.19
CA ALA A 36 0.87 -3.21 8.69
C ALA A 36 1.76 -3.22 9.94
N ASN A 37 1.65 -4.27 10.74
CA ASN A 37 2.46 -4.46 11.94
C ASN A 37 2.81 -5.95 12.10
N ALA A 38 4.10 -6.27 12.15
CA ALA A 38 4.55 -7.65 12.29
C ALA A 38 5.88 -7.77 13.04
N ASP A 39 6.20 -8.99 13.49
CA ASP A 39 7.40 -9.27 14.29
C ASP A 39 8.73 -9.06 13.54
N THR A 40 8.71 -9.10 12.20
CA THR A 40 9.89 -8.92 11.35
C THR A 40 9.64 -7.90 10.25
N LEU A 41 10.72 -7.28 9.75
CA LEU A 41 10.62 -6.31 8.66
C LEU A 41 10.05 -6.96 7.39
N GLU A 42 10.49 -8.18 7.09
CA GLU A 42 10.05 -8.95 5.92
C GLU A 42 8.55 -9.28 6.01
N ALA A 43 8.07 -9.79 7.15
CA ALA A 43 6.64 -10.05 7.34
C ALA A 43 5.82 -8.76 7.24
N CYS A 44 6.29 -7.67 7.85
CA CYS A 44 5.63 -6.37 7.77
C CYS A 44 5.54 -5.86 6.31
N ARG A 45 6.57 -6.11 5.50
CA ARG A 45 6.58 -5.75 4.07
C ARG A 45 5.59 -6.58 3.26
N GLU A 46 5.48 -7.87 3.55
CA GLU A 46 4.54 -8.79 2.89
C GLU A 46 3.11 -8.39 3.22
N GLU A 47 2.77 -8.24 4.51
CA GLU A 47 1.45 -7.80 4.96
C GLU A 47 1.08 -6.42 4.41
N LEU A 48 2.02 -5.46 4.40
CA LEU A 48 1.76 -4.13 3.86
C LEU A 48 1.42 -4.16 2.37
N ALA A 49 2.03 -5.08 1.60
CA ALA A 49 1.72 -5.27 0.19
C ALA A 49 0.30 -5.83 0.01
N GLU A 50 -0.10 -6.82 0.82
CA GLU A 50 -1.45 -7.39 0.82
C GLU A 50 -2.50 -6.32 1.15
N VAL A 51 -2.30 -5.57 2.24
CA VAL A 51 -3.20 -4.48 2.65
C VAL A 51 -3.32 -3.42 1.57
N LEU A 52 -2.22 -3.06 0.89
CA LEU A 52 -2.24 -2.13 -0.22
C LEU A 52 -3.09 -2.66 -1.38
N GLU A 53 -2.94 -3.92 -1.76
CA GLU A 53 -3.71 -4.54 -2.85
C GLU A 53 -5.21 -4.54 -2.55
N GLU A 54 -5.60 -4.97 -1.34
CA GLU A 54 -6.98 -4.96 -0.88
C GLU A 54 -7.57 -3.54 -0.85
N TRP A 55 -6.80 -2.57 -0.35
CA TRP A 55 -7.20 -1.17 -0.32
C TRP A 55 -7.44 -0.60 -1.71
N ILE A 56 -6.57 -0.94 -2.68
CA ILE A 56 -6.74 -0.52 -4.07
C ILE A 56 -8.03 -1.15 -4.61
N LEU A 57 -8.22 -2.47 -4.48
CA LEU A 57 -9.41 -3.19 -4.96
C LEU A 57 -10.71 -2.59 -4.39
N LEU A 58 -10.73 -2.28 -3.10
CA LEU A 58 -11.88 -1.61 -2.46
C LEU A 58 -12.17 -0.26 -3.12
N ARG A 59 -11.15 0.58 -3.33
CA ARG A 59 -11.33 1.87 -3.99
C ARG A 59 -11.80 1.74 -5.43
N VAL A 60 -11.24 0.79 -6.18
CA VAL A 60 -11.69 0.46 -7.54
C VAL A 60 -13.17 0.11 -7.55
N SER A 61 -13.60 -0.80 -6.67
CA SER A 61 -14.99 -1.28 -6.62
C SER A 61 -16.01 -0.16 -6.33
N ARG A 62 -15.57 0.88 -5.63
CA ARG A 62 -16.39 2.04 -5.26
C ARG A 62 -16.15 3.27 -6.15
N ASN A 63 -15.38 3.12 -7.23
CA ASN A 63 -14.99 4.20 -8.14
C ASN A 63 -14.36 5.41 -7.42
N LEU A 64 -13.60 5.15 -6.36
CA LEU A 64 -12.91 6.15 -5.56
C LEU A 64 -11.55 6.50 -6.18
N PRO A 65 -11.08 7.76 -6.03
CA PRO A 65 -9.80 8.17 -6.58
C PRO A 65 -8.64 7.43 -5.92
N LEU A 66 -7.63 7.09 -6.72
CA LEU A 66 -6.35 6.54 -6.27
C LEU A 66 -5.27 7.64 -6.29
N PRO A 67 -4.32 7.63 -5.34
CA PRO A 67 -3.20 8.57 -5.34
C PRO A 67 -2.36 8.49 -6.63
N ILE A 68 -1.74 9.59 -7.02
CA ILE A 68 -0.73 9.61 -8.09
C ILE A 68 0.63 9.31 -7.44
N ILE A 69 1.37 8.34 -7.98
CA ILE A 69 2.69 7.93 -7.48
C ILE A 69 3.71 8.12 -8.60
N ASP A 70 4.77 8.91 -8.37
CA ASP A 70 5.83 9.16 -9.36
C ASP A 70 5.29 9.58 -10.75
N GLY A 71 4.22 10.39 -10.75
CA GLY A 71 3.52 10.81 -11.98
C GLY A 71 2.65 9.72 -12.62
N MET A 72 2.64 8.49 -12.10
CA MET A 72 1.76 7.41 -12.54
C MET A 72 0.37 7.56 -11.94
N LYS A 73 -0.62 7.65 -12.82
CA LYS A 73 -2.04 7.57 -12.48
C LYS A 73 -2.57 6.21 -12.92
N LEU A 74 -3.15 5.45 -11.99
CA LEU A 74 -3.87 4.23 -12.34
C LEU A 74 -5.25 4.62 -12.89
N SER A 75 -5.47 4.40 -14.19
CA SER A 75 -6.77 4.58 -14.84
C SER A 75 -7.48 3.24 -14.96
N ILE A 76 -8.74 3.21 -14.53
CA ILE A 76 -9.58 2.01 -14.60
C ILE A 76 -10.60 2.23 -15.70
N GLN A 77 -10.65 1.29 -16.63
CA GLN A 77 -11.59 1.28 -17.74
C GLN A 77 -12.58 0.14 -17.51
N GLN A 78 -13.88 0.44 -17.63
CA GLN A 78 -14.87 -0.62 -17.78
C GLN A 78 -14.63 -1.28 -19.13
N VAL A 79 -14.47 -2.60 -19.12
CA VAL A 79 -14.50 -3.42 -20.33
C VAL A 79 -15.94 -3.89 -20.51
N ALA A 80 -16.49 -3.64 -21.69
CA ALA A 80 -17.85 -3.97 -22.09
C ALA A 80 -18.01 -5.47 -22.41
#